data_AF-A0A6G3X0W7-F1
#
_entry.id   AF-A0A6G3X0W7-F1
#
_cell.length_a   1.000
_cell.length_b   1.000
_cell.length_c   1.000
_cell.angle_alpha   90.00
_cell.angle_beta   90.00
_cell.angle_gamma   90.00
#
_symmetry.space_group_name_H-M   'P 1'
#
loop_
_entity.id
_entity.type
_entity.pdbx_description
1 polymer ?
#
loop_
_entity_poly.entity_id
_entity_poly.type
_entity_poly.pdbx_seq_one_letter_code
_entity_poly.pdbx_strand_id
1 'polypeptide(L)'
;EVEELVLEEVPDIDYDKIGGLGDQIELIRDAVELPYLHPDLFKEHELRPPKGILLYGPPGCGKTLIAKAVANSLAKKVAEVTGQPAGKSYFLNIKGPELLNKYVGETERHIRLVFQRAREKASEGTPVIVFFDEM
;
A
#
# COMPACT_ATOMS: atom_id res chain seq x y z
N GLU A 1 -2.40 1.42 -23.67
CA GLU A 1 -1.50 0.39 -23.12
C GLU A 1 -1.66 0.27 -21.62
N VAL A 2 -1.25 -0.85 -21.02
CA VAL A 2 -1.28 -1.13 -19.56
C VAL A 2 -0.42 -0.14 -18.74
N GLU A 3 0.22 0.84 -19.39
CA GLU A 3 0.95 1.95 -18.78
C GLU A 3 0.05 2.95 -18.02
N GLU A 4 -1.27 2.89 -18.25
CA GLU A 4 -2.25 3.76 -17.57
C GLU A 4 -2.77 3.21 -16.23
N LEU A 5 -2.30 2.01 -15.80
CA LEU A 5 -2.53 1.55 -14.42
C LEU A 5 -1.66 2.42 -13.50
N VAL A 6 -2.32 3.45 -12.97
CA VAL A 6 -1.81 4.62 -12.28
C VAL A 6 -0.74 4.26 -11.24
N LEU A 7 0.53 4.35 -11.66
CA LEU A 7 1.66 4.55 -10.76
C LEU A 7 1.57 6.00 -10.29
N GLU A 8 0.70 6.26 -9.31
CA GLU A 8 0.60 7.59 -8.70
C GLU A 8 1.80 7.79 -7.76
N GLU A 9 2.47 8.94 -7.90
CA GLU A 9 3.40 9.41 -6.88
C GLU A 9 2.69 9.42 -5.53
N VAL A 10 3.40 9.02 -4.48
CA VAL A 10 2.82 8.87 -3.16
C VAL A 10 2.15 10.19 -2.74
N PRO A 11 0.84 10.17 -2.44
CA PRO A 11 0.11 11.38 -2.11
C PRO A 11 0.64 11.97 -0.80
N ASP A 12 0.81 13.30 -0.76
CA ASP A 12 1.29 14.03 0.42
C ASP A 12 0.17 14.25 1.44
N ILE A 13 -0.31 13.14 2.02
CA ILE A 13 -1.31 13.14 3.10
C ILE A 13 -0.65 12.54 4.33
N ASP A 14 -0.71 13.24 5.45
CA ASP A 14 -0.24 12.75 6.75
C ASP A 14 -1.41 12.29 7.62
N TYR A 15 -1.12 11.42 8.60
CA TYR A 15 -2.11 10.94 9.57
C TYR A 15 -2.78 12.07 10.36
N ASP A 16 -2.09 13.19 10.56
CA ASP A 16 -2.61 14.38 11.24
C ASP A 16 -3.82 15.00 10.52
N LYS A 17 -3.99 14.70 9.22
CA LYS A 17 -5.16 15.13 8.43
C LYS A 17 -6.40 14.28 8.67
N ILE A 18 -6.28 13.17 9.40
CA ILE A 18 -7.36 12.21 9.62
C ILE A 18 -7.90 12.38 11.04
N GLY A 19 -9.12 12.91 11.16
CA GLY A 19 -9.76 13.15 12.45
C GLY A 19 -10.46 11.92 13.02
N GLY A 20 -10.28 11.66 14.32
CA GLY A 20 -11.12 10.72 15.09
C GLY A 20 -10.89 9.23 14.82
N LEU A 21 -9.81 8.85 14.13
CA LEU A 21 -9.48 7.47 13.79
C LEU A 21 -8.12 7.03 14.36
N GLY A 22 -7.73 7.58 15.52
CA GLY A 22 -6.42 7.34 16.14
C GLY A 22 -6.13 5.86 16.36
N ASP A 23 -7.05 5.15 17.02
CA ASP A 23 -6.90 3.72 17.32
C ASP A 23 -6.73 2.87 16.05
N GLN A 24 -7.48 3.19 14.99
CA GLN A 24 -7.39 2.46 13.72
C GLN A 24 -6.09 2.78 12.99
N ILE A 25 -5.64 4.03 13.04
CA ILE A 25 -4.36 4.45 12.47
C ILE A 25 -3.21 3.73 13.19
N GLU A 26 -3.22 3.66 14.52
CA GLU A 26 -2.21 2.93 15.30
C GLU A 26 -2.17 1.44 14.93
N LEU A 27 -3.33 0.79 14.84
CA LEU A 27 -3.39 -0.62 14.41
C LEU A 27 -2.79 -0.85 13.03
N ILE A 28 -3.08 0.04 12.08
CA ILE A 28 -2.52 -0.06 10.72
C ILE A 28 -1.02 0.23 10.74
N ARG A 29 -0.60 1.22 11.54
CA ARG A 29 0.80 1.58 11.74
C ARG A 29 1.60 0.39 12.25
N ASP A 30 1.09 -0.30 13.26
CA ASP A 30 1.74 -1.47 13.84
C ASP A 30 1.76 -2.64 12.85
N ALA A 31 0.68 -2.82 12.08
CA ALA A 31 0.62 -3.88 11.09
C ALA A 31 1.58 -3.65 9.91
N VAL A 32 1.75 -2.43 9.42
CA VAL A 32 2.58 -2.15 8.23
C VAL A 32 3.99 -1.73 8.60
N GLU A 33 4.17 -0.80 9.52
CA GLU A 33 5.46 -0.15 9.77
C GLU A 33 6.36 -1.00 10.66
N LEU A 34 5.79 -1.67 11.67
CA LEU A 34 6.55 -2.46 12.66
C LEU A 34 7.32 -3.63 12.02
N PRO A 35 6.76 -4.41 11.08
CA PRO A 35 7.51 -5.42 10.32
C PRO A 35 8.68 -4.88 9.52
N TYR A 36 8.54 -3.67 8.97
CA TYR A 36 9.57 -3.05 8.13
C TYR A 36 10.68 -2.41 8.97
N LEU A 37 10.32 -1.80 10.10
CA LEU A 37 11.28 -1.17 11.01
C LEU A 37 12.05 -2.18 11.87
N HIS A 38 11.39 -3.26 12.28
CA HIS A 38 11.96 -4.25 13.19
C HIS A 38 11.85 -5.68 12.65
N PRO A 39 12.44 -5.98 11.48
CA PRO A 39 12.37 -7.32 10.89
C PRO A 39 13.02 -8.39 11.76
N ASP A 40 13.99 -8.02 12.61
CA ASP A 40 14.69 -8.96 13.49
C ASP A 40 13.82 -9.44 14.65
N LEU A 41 12.97 -8.57 15.22
CA LEU A 41 12.00 -8.97 16.26
C LEU A 41 11.01 -10.01 15.72
N PHE A 42 10.57 -9.85 14.47
CA PHE A 42 9.68 -10.82 13.83
C PHE A 42 10.38 -12.17 13.60
N LYS A 43 11.67 -12.17 13.25
CA LYS A 43 12.45 -13.41 13.11
C LYS A 43 12.69 -14.09 14.46
N GLU A 44 13.06 -13.33 15.48
CA GLU A 44 13.35 -13.85 16.82
C GLU A 44 12.13 -14.52 17.45
N HIS A 45 10.95 -13.92 17.30
CA HIS A 45 9.70 -14.46 17.82
C HIS A 45 8.96 -15.39 16.86
N GLU A 46 9.58 -15.77 15.73
CA GLU A 46 8.97 -16.60 14.67
C GLU A 46 7.62 -16.07 14.17
N LEU A 47 7.43 -14.75 14.23
CA LEU A 47 6.22 -14.07 13.81
C LEU A 47 6.24 -13.84 12.31
N ARG A 48 5.11 -14.14 11.66
CA ARG A 48 4.92 -13.83 10.24
C ARG A 48 4.37 -12.41 10.10
N PRO A 49 5.00 -11.54 9.31
CA PRO A 49 4.47 -10.21 9.07
C PRO A 49 3.15 -10.29 8.29
N PRO A 50 2.18 -9.41 8.59
CA PRO A 50 0.92 -9.38 7.86
C PRO A 50 1.17 -9.02 6.39
N LYS A 51 0.49 -9.72 5.49
CA LYS A 51 0.67 -9.54 4.03
C LYS A 51 -0.27 -8.50 3.41
N GLY A 52 -1.30 -8.08 4.14
CA GLY A 52 -2.32 -7.19 3.63
C GLY A 52 -3.27 -6.75 4.74
N ILE A 53 -4.01 -5.68 4.46
CA ILE A 53 -4.94 -5.05 5.39
C ILE A 53 -6.27 -4.86 4.67
N LEU A 54 -7.36 -5.15 5.38
CA LEU A 54 -8.71 -4.92 4.88
C LEU A 54 -9.33 -3.74 5.64
N LEU A 55 -9.56 -2.64 4.94
CA LEU A 55 -10.28 -1.49 5.46
C LEU A 55 -11.76 -1.62 5.08
N TYR A 56 -12.64 -1.84 6.06
CA TYR A 56 -14.08 -2.01 5.82
C TYR A 56 -14.92 -1.02 6.63
N GLY A 57 -16.22 -0.93 6.33
CA GLY A 57 -17.20 -0.12 7.05
C GLY A 57 -18.00 0.82 6.13
N PRO A 58 -18.79 1.74 6.70
CA PRO A 58 -19.65 2.62 5.91
C PRO A 58 -18.88 3.51 4.93
N PRO A 59 -19.50 3.91 3.80
CA PRO A 59 -18.93 4.90 2.89
C PRO A 59 -18.81 6.25 3.60
N GLY A 60 -17.79 7.04 3.26
CA GLY A 60 -17.56 8.36 3.84
C GLY A 60 -16.70 8.38 5.13
N CYS A 61 -16.30 7.23 5.67
CA CYS A 61 -15.41 7.17 6.85
C CYS A 61 -13.91 7.35 6.53
N GLY A 62 -13.54 7.80 5.33
CA GLY A 62 -12.15 8.13 4.99
C GLY A 62 -11.20 6.95 4.76
N LYS A 63 -11.68 5.76 4.37
CA LYS A 63 -10.83 4.57 4.11
C LYS A 63 -9.74 4.84 3.07
N THR A 64 -10.12 5.46 1.95
CA THR A 64 -9.18 5.87 0.89
C THR A 64 -8.16 6.89 1.40
N LEU A 65 -8.56 7.82 2.29
CA LEU A 65 -7.64 8.80 2.89
C LEU A 65 -6.63 8.12 3.83
N ILE A 66 -7.08 7.17 4.65
CA ILE A 66 -6.20 6.36 5.50
C ILE A 66 -5.19 5.60 4.64
N ALA A 67 -5.63 4.91 3.59
CA ALA A 67 -4.72 4.16 2.72
C ALA A 67 -3.62 5.03 2.10
N LYS A 68 -3.99 6.26 1.70
CA LYS A 68 -3.03 7.26 1.18
C LYS A 68 -2.05 7.73 2.26
N ALA A 69 -2.53 8.02 3.47
CA ALA A 69 -1.67 8.43 4.58
C ALA A 69 -0.68 7.32 5.01
N VAL A 70 -1.14 6.06 5.00
CA VAL A 70 -0.30 4.89 5.28
C VAL A 70 0.81 4.74 4.23
N ALA A 71 0.47 4.95 2.95
CA ALA A 71 1.46 4.93 1.88
C ALA A 71 2.54 6.01 2.06
N ASN A 72 2.12 7.23 2.41
CA ASN A 72 3.04 8.34 2.68
C ASN A 72 3.94 8.07 3.90
N SER A 73 3.37 7.60 5.00
CA SER A 73 4.14 7.27 6.21
C SER A 73 5.15 6.15 5.96
N LEU A 74 4.74 5.08 5.25
CA LEU A 74 5.65 3.99 4.91
C LEU A 74 6.78 4.48 4.00
N ALA A 75 6.48 5.32 3.01
CA ALA A 75 7.47 5.93 2.15
C ALA A 75 8.53 6.71 2.93
N LYS A 76 8.09 7.59 3.83
CA LYS A 76 8.96 8.41 4.70
C LYS A 76 9.85 7.52 5.58
N LYS A 77 9.26 6.53 6.26
CA LYS A 77 10.00 5.63 7.16
C LYS A 77 10.99 4.74 6.43
N VAL A 78 10.63 4.21 5.27
CA VAL A 78 11.58 3.40 4.49
C VAL A 78 12.71 4.26 3.95
N ALA A 79 12.45 5.51 3.56
CA ALA A 79 13.52 6.45 3.20
C ALA A 79 14.47 6.74 4.36
N GLU A 80 13.96 6.89 5.59
CA GLU A 80 14.77 7.07 6.80
C GLU A 80 15.66 5.84 7.08
N VAL A 81 15.12 4.62 6.96
CA VAL A 81 15.87 3.39 7.25
C VAL A 81 16.89 3.05 6.16
N THR A 82 16.57 3.30 4.89
CA THR A 82 17.43 2.93 3.76
C THR A 82 18.48 3.98 3.42
N GLY A 83 18.39 5.18 4.01
CA GLY A 83 19.32 6.29 3.76
C GLY A 83 19.29 6.82 2.31
N GLN A 84 18.33 6.36 1.50
CA GLN A 84 18.11 6.83 0.15
C GLN A 84 17.18 8.04 0.19
N PRO A 85 17.51 9.17 -0.48
CA PRO A 85 16.68 10.36 -0.49
C PRO A 85 15.32 10.01 -1.08
N ALA A 86 14.26 10.02 -0.26
CA ALA A 86 12.89 9.67 -0.62
C ALA A 86 12.82 8.62 -1.74
N GLY A 87 13.47 7.46 -1.51
CA GLY A 87 13.55 6.39 -2.51
C GLY A 87 12.13 6.01 -2.93
N LYS A 88 11.83 6.21 -4.22
CA LYS A 88 10.51 6.09 -4.88
C LYS A 88 9.70 4.90 -4.36
N SER A 89 8.94 5.04 -3.28
CA SER A 89 7.97 4.01 -2.90
C SER A 89 6.86 3.98 -3.93
N TYR A 90 6.52 2.79 -4.41
CA TYR A 90 5.51 2.65 -5.45
C TYR A 90 4.14 2.43 -4.81
N PHE A 91 3.21 3.35 -5.07
CA PHE A 91 1.80 3.20 -4.73
C PHE A 91 1.02 2.86 -6.00
N LEU A 92 0.51 1.64 -6.05
CA LEU A 92 -0.35 1.15 -7.14
C LEU A 92 -1.79 1.25 -6.68
N ASN A 93 -2.52 2.26 -7.18
CA ASN A 93 -3.93 2.42 -6.90
C ASN A 93 -4.76 1.77 -8.00
N ILE A 94 -5.63 0.83 -7.62
CA ILE A 94 -6.51 0.11 -8.55
C ILE A 94 -7.93 0.27 -8.04
N LYS A 95 -8.78 0.93 -8.83
CA LYS A 95 -10.20 1.05 -8.48
C LYS A 95 -10.96 -0.19 -8.97
N GLY A 96 -11.87 -0.71 -8.15
CA GLY A 96 -12.72 -1.86 -8.48
C GLY A 96 -13.41 -1.74 -9.84
N PRO A 97 -14.01 -0.58 -10.20
CA PRO A 97 -14.60 -0.37 -11.52
C PRO A 97 -13.60 -0.43 -12.69
N GLU A 98 -12.32 -0.07 -12.47
CA GLU A 98 -11.27 -0.14 -13.51
C GLU A 98 -10.83 -1.58 -13.80
N LEU A 99 -11.08 -2.51 -12.87
CA LEU A 99 -10.85 -3.94 -13.08
C LEU A 99 -11.97 -4.59 -13.90
N LEU A 100 -13.18 -4.04 -13.91
CA LEU A 100 -14.34 -4.62 -14.59
C LEU A 100 -14.34 -4.24 -16.07
N ASN A 101 -13.79 -5.11 -16.92
CA ASN A 101 -13.88 -4.94 -18.37
C ASN A 101 -14.98 -5.81 -18.97
N LYS A 102 -15.61 -5.35 -20.07
CA LYS A 102 -16.67 -6.10 -20.76
C LYS A 102 -16.17 -7.40 -21.42
N TYR A 103 -14.85 -7.55 -21.55
CA TYR A 103 -14.19 -8.68 -22.19
C TYR A 103 -13.72 -9.69 -21.14
N VAL A 104 -14.28 -10.91 -21.22
CA VAL A 104 -13.96 -12.02 -20.31
C VAL A 104 -12.46 -12.36 -20.40
N GLY A 105 -11.79 -12.44 -19.25
CA GLY A 105 -10.36 -12.81 -19.15
C GLY A 105 -9.38 -11.64 -19.20
N GLU A 106 -9.79 -10.43 -19.62
CA GLU A 106 -8.90 -9.26 -19.57
C GLU A 106 -8.65 -8.79 -18.14
N THR A 107 -9.66 -8.82 -17.27
CA THR A 107 -9.54 -8.48 -15.85
C THR A 107 -8.47 -9.31 -15.15
N GLU A 108 -8.47 -10.63 -15.35
CA GLU A 108 -7.50 -11.54 -14.74
C GLU A 108 -6.08 -11.28 -15.26
N ARG A 109 -5.95 -10.99 -16.57
CA ARG A 109 -4.68 -10.62 -17.18
C ARG A 109 -4.14 -9.32 -16.59
N HIS A 110 -4.99 -8.31 -16.37
CA HIS A 110 -4.59 -7.05 -15.74
C HIS A 110 -4.12 -7.24 -14.31
N ILE A 111 -4.86 -8.00 -13.49
CA ILE A 111 -4.45 -8.31 -12.12
C ILE A 111 -3.09 -9.02 -12.09
N ARG A 112 -2.88 -10.02 -12.95
CA ARG A 112 -1.58 -10.71 -13.04
C ARG A 112 -0.44 -9.75 -13.40
N LEU A 113 -0.66 -8.83 -14.34
CA LEU A 113 0.34 -7.85 -14.76
C LEU A 113 0.68 -6.86 -13.64
N VAL A 114 -0.31 -6.40 -12.87
CA VAL A 114 -0.10 -5.55 -11.69
C VAL A 114 0.84 -6.24 -10.70
N PHE A 115 0.50 -7.45 -10.29
CA PHE A 115 1.30 -8.18 -9.30
C PHE A 115 2.70 -8.52 -9.83
N GLN A 116 2.83 -8.78 -11.13
CA GLN A 116 4.13 -8.99 -11.77
C GLN A 116 5.00 -7.74 -11.65
N ARG A 117 4.49 -6.55 -12.01
CA ARG A 117 5.21 -5.28 -11.88
C ARG A 117 5.54 -4.96 -10.42
N ALA A 118 4.59 -5.17 -9.50
CA ALA A 118 4.83 -4.98 -8.08
C ALA A 118 5.98 -5.87 -7.58
N ARG A 119 6.06 -7.11 -8.06
CA ARG A 119 7.14 -8.05 -7.70
C ARG A 119 8.48 -7.64 -8.29
N GLU A 120 8.52 -7.17 -9.53
CA GLU A 120 9.72 -6.63 -10.17
C GLU A 120 10.28 -5.44 -9.36
N LYS A 121 9.43 -4.50 -8.96
CA LYS A 121 9.83 -3.36 -8.11
C LYS A 121 10.23 -3.75 -6.70
N ALA A 122 9.53 -4.70 -6.09
CA ALA A 122 9.93 -5.25 -4.79
C ALA A 122 11.32 -5.92 -4.84
N SER A 123 11.68 -6.55 -5.97
CA SER A 123 13.00 -7.17 -6.15
C SER A 123 14.15 -6.15 -6.29
N GLU A 124 13.85 -4.92 -6.70
CA GLU A 124 14.78 -3.79 -6.71
C GLU A 124 15.04 -3.22 -5.28
N GLY A 125 14.46 -3.83 -4.24
CA GLY A 125 14.62 -3.41 -2.84
C GLY A 125 13.72 -2.25 -2.44
N THR A 126 12.76 -1.89 -3.29
CA THR A 126 11.84 -0.76 -3.07
C THR A 126 10.52 -1.26 -2.48
N PRO A 127 9.96 -0.61 -1.45
CA PRO A 127 8.64 -0.97 -0.92
C PRO A 127 7.55 -0.66 -1.95
N VAL A 128 6.63 -1.61 -2.14
CA VAL A 128 5.51 -1.48 -3.06
C VAL A 128 4.22 -1.74 -2.31
N ILE A 129 3.28 -0.81 -2.41
CA ILE A 129 1.94 -0.95 -1.85
C ILE A 129 0.96 -1.07 -3.01
N VAL A 130 0.18 -2.15 -3.02
CA VAL A 130 -0.94 -2.33 -3.93
C VAL A 130 -2.22 -2.04 -3.17
N PHE A 131 -2.91 -0.97 -3.54
CA PHE A 131 -4.16 -0.57 -2.95
C PHE A 131 -5.31 -0.86 -3.93
N PHE A 132 -6.29 -1.62 -3.45
CA PHE A 132 -7.54 -1.86 -4.15
C PHE A 132 -8.62 -0.99 -3.51
N ASP A 133 -9.10 0.01 -4.25
CA ASP A 133 -10.23 0.83 -3.83
C ASP A 133 -11.54 0.21 -4.33
N GLU A 134 -12.64 0.40 -3.59
CA GLU A 134 -13.98 -0.06 -3.99
C GLU A 134 -14.09 -1.56 -4.33
N MET A 135 -13.51 -2.43 -3.49
CA MET A 135 -13.75 -3.88 -3.52
C MET A 135 -15.09 -4.30 -2.90
#